data_AF-A0A953JVW6-F1
#
_entry.id   AF-A0A953JVW6-F1
#
_cell.length_a   1.000
_cell.length_b   1.000
_cell.length_c   1.000
_cell.angle_alpha   90.00
_cell.angle_beta   90.00
_cell.angle_gamma   90.00
#
_symmetry.space_group_name_H-M   'P 1'
#
loop_
_entity.id
_entity.type
_entity.pdbx_description
1 polymer ?
#
loop_
_entity_poly.entity_id
_entity_poly.type
_entity_poly.pdbx_seq_one_letter_code
_entity_poly.pdbx_strand_id
1 'polypeptide(L)' 'MLTEQEVSKTWRLLFRAGAVTDETFPKAEALLDELRPESPLWHRLYSELEELRRRHKPAGIA' A
#
# COMPACT_ATOMS: atom_id res chain seq x y z
N MET A 1 -10.80 -12.84 0.23
CA MET A 1 -10.94 -11.75 1.21
C MET A 1 -10.22 -12.11 2.49
N LEU A 2 -9.11 -11.42 2.73
CA LEU A 2 -8.33 -11.50 3.95
C LEU A 2 -8.97 -10.67 5.09
N THR A 3 -8.61 -10.96 6.32
CA THR A 3 -8.97 -10.11 7.47
C THR A 3 -8.12 -8.84 7.50
N GLU A 4 -8.61 -7.79 8.18
CA GLU A 4 -7.86 -6.56 8.40
C GLU A 4 -6.51 -6.79 9.11
N GLN A 5 -6.44 -7.76 10.03
CA GLN A 5 -5.20 -8.10 10.73
C GLN A 5 -4.16 -8.74 9.78
N GLU A 6 -4.60 -9.65 8.92
CA GLU A 6 -3.72 -10.30 7.94
C GLU A 6 -3.19 -9.29 6.93
N VAL A 7 -4.06 -8.41 6.43
CA VAL A 7 -3.68 -7.35 5.50
C VAL A 7 -2.70 -6.37 6.16
N SER A 8 -2.95 -5.93 7.39
CA SER A 8 -2.03 -5.07 8.13
C SER A 8 -0.64 -5.70 8.34
N LYS A 9 -0.58 -7.02 8.56
CA LYS A 9 0.69 -7.74 8.70
C LYS A 9 1.42 -7.81 7.37
N THR A 10 0.75 -8.19 6.29
CA THR A 10 1.33 -8.29 4.95
C THR A 10 1.79 -6.92 4.44
N TRP A 11 1.02 -5.86 4.66
CA TRP A 11 1.38 -4.49 4.33
C TRP A 11 2.71 -4.07 4.97
N ARG A 12 2.83 -4.28 6.29
CA ARG A 12 4.06 -3.96 7.03
C ARG A 12 5.27 -4.77 6.54
N LEU A 13 5.06 -6.01 6.11
CA LEU A 13 6.13 -6.84 5.54
C LEU A 13 6.53 -6.36 4.14
N LEU A 14 5.55 -5.96 3.33
CA LEU A 14 5.76 -5.48 1.96
C LEU A 14 6.61 -4.21 1.92
N PHE A 15 6.36 -3.28 2.85
CA PHE A 15 7.08 -2.01 2.96
C PHE A 15 8.19 -2.00 4.02
N ARG A 16 8.55 -3.17 4.58
CA ARG A 16 9.62 -3.29 5.57
C ARG A 16 10.97 -2.84 4.96
N ALA A 17 11.82 -2.24 5.80
CA ALA A 17 13.21 -1.91 5.49
C ALA A 17 13.41 -0.97 4.29
N GLY A 18 12.41 -0.15 3.95
CA GLY A 18 12.54 0.86 2.89
C GLY A 18 12.48 0.30 1.47
N ALA A 19 11.98 -0.93 1.29
CA ALA A 19 11.83 -1.58 -0.02
C ALA A 19 10.66 -0.99 -0.84
N VAL A 20 10.52 0.33 -0.92
CA VAL A 20 9.54 0.99 -1.80
C VAL A 20 10.11 0.97 -3.22
N THR A 21 9.67 -0.01 -4.00
CA THR A 21 10.08 -0.22 -5.40
C THR A 21 8.84 -0.24 -6.29
N ASP A 22 9.02 -0.05 -7.59
CA ASP A 22 7.93 -0.14 -8.57
C ASP A 22 7.14 -1.46 -8.46
N GLU A 23 7.79 -2.56 -8.07
CA GLU A 23 7.15 -3.88 -7.88
C GLU A 23 6.31 -3.99 -6.60
N THR A 24 6.51 -3.11 -5.61
CA THR A 24 5.72 -3.15 -4.37
C THR A 24 4.33 -2.53 -4.52
N PHE A 25 4.16 -1.56 -5.42
CA PHE A 25 2.86 -0.93 -5.68
C PHE A 25 1.80 -1.91 -6.17
N PRO A 26 2.01 -2.73 -7.23
CA PRO A 26 0.99 -3.67 -7.68
C PRO A 26 0.67 -4.75 -6.62
N LYS A 27 1.65 -5.13 -5.80
CA LYS A 27 1.43 -6.06 -4.66
C LYS A 27 0.58 -5.43 -3.57
N ALA A 28 0.76 -4.14 -3.31
CA ALA A 28 -0.04 -3.39 -2.34
C ALA A 28 -1.47 -3.17 -2.84
N GLU A 29 -1.67 -2.91 -4.14
CA GLU A 29 -3.01 -2.84 -4.75
C GLU A 29 -3.75 -4.17 -4.64
N ALA A 30 -3.11 -5.27 -5.03
CA ALA A 30 -3.71 -6.60 -4.90
C ALA A 30 -4.09 -6.93 -3.45
N LEU A 31 -3.33 -6.42 -2.47
CA LEU A 31 -3.64 -6.58 -1.05
C LEU A 31 -4.85 -5.72 -0.61
N LEU A 32 -5.04 -4.54 -1.21
CA LEU A 32 -6.23 -3.70 -0.99
C LEU A 32 -7.48 -4.32 -1.60
N ASP A 33 -7.39 -4.97 -2.75
CA ASP A 33 -8.53 -5.66 -3.40
C ASP A 33 -9.07 -6.82 -2.55
N GLU A 34 -8.26 -7.36 -1.64
CA GLU A 34 -8.69 -8.38 -0.67
C GLU A 34 -9.53 -7.81 0.49
N LEU A 35 -9.51 -6.49 0.69
CA LEU A 35 -10.34 -5.80 1.68
C LEU A 35 -11.65 -5.29 1.06
N ARG A 36 -12.66 -5.15 1.90
CA ARG A 36 -13.90 -4.49 1.50
C ARG A 36 -13.66 -2.98 1.37
N PRO A 37 -14.21 -2.30 0.34
CA PRO A 37 -14.03 -0.86 0.15
C PRO A 37 -14.64 -0.02 1.27
N GLU A 38 -15.56 -0.55 2.07
CA GLU A 38 -16.11 0.10 3.27
C GLU A 38 -15.22 -0.05 4.52
N SER A 39 -14.13 -0.81 4.43
CA SER A 39 -13.21 -1.01 5.55
C SER A 39 -12.46 0.29 5.87
N PRO A 40 -12.41 0.72 7.14
CA PRO A 40 -11.60 1.86 7.54
C PRO A 40 -10.10 1.61 7.29
N LEU A 41 -9.66 0.34 7.36
CA LEU A 41 -8.29 -0.03 7.02
C LEU A 41 -8.01 0.18 5.53
N TRP A 42 -8.94 -0.18 4.65
CA TRP A 42 -8.79 0.04 3.20
C TRP A 42 -8.52 1.51 2.89
N HIS A 43 -9.35 2.42 3.43
CA HIS A 43 -9.17 3.86 3.21
C HIS A 43 -7.82 4.38 3.69
N ARG A 44 -7.36 3.90 4.85
CA ARG A 44 -6.05 4.27 5.42
C ARG A 44 -4.91 3.80 4.51
N LEU A 45 -4.91 2.52 4.15
CA LEU A 45 -3.83 1.92 3.36
C LEU A 45 -3.81 2.45 1.91
N TYR A 46 -4.97 2.72 1.33
CA TYR A 46 -5.08 3.39 0.03
C TYR A 46 -4.43 4.79 0.06
N SER A 47 -4.73 5.59 1.09
CA SER A 47 -4.14 6.92 1.25
C SER A 47 -2.62 6.86 1.44
N GLU A 48 -2.15 5.87 2.21
CA GLU A 48 -0.72 5.60 2.40
C GLU A 48 -0.04 5.17 1.08
N LEU A 49 -0.70 4.36 0.24
CA LEU A 49 -0.17 3.96 -1.07
C LEU A 49 0.05 5.16 -1.99
N GLU A 50 -0.91 6.07 -2.03
CA GLU A 50 -0.84 7.28 -2.85
C GLU A 50 0.27 8.23 -2.38
N GLU A 51 0.44 8.38 -1.06
CA GLU A 51 1.59 9.08 -0.47
C GLU A 51 2.92 8.44 -0.91
N LEU A 52 3.04 7.11 -0.83
CA LEU A 52 4.25 6.39 -1.22
C LEU A 52 4.55 6.56 -2.72
N ARG A 53 3.54 6.53 -3.59
CA ARG A 53 3.71 6.80 -5.03
C ARG A 53 4.23 8.20 -5.31
N ARG A 54 3.64 9.20 -4.65
CA ARG A 54 4.06 10.60 -4.81
C ARG A 54 5.52 10.80 -4.41
N ARG A 55 5.98 10.12 -3.35
CA ARG A 55 7.37 10.19 -2.87
C ARG A 55 8.33 9.34 -3.71
N HIS A 56 7.86 8.23 -4.28
CA HIS A 56 8.67 7.33 -5.10
C HIS A 56 8.93 7.87 -6.51
N LYS A 57 7.96 8.57 -7.11
CA LYS A 57 8.25 9.37 -8.29
C LYS A 57 9.37 10.36 -7.93
N PRO A 58 10.51 10.36 -8.64
CA PRO A 58 11.52 11.39 -8.41
C PRO A 58 10.81 12.72 -8.58
N ALA A 59 10.97 13.62 -7.59
CA ALA A 59 10.42 14.97 -7.65
C ALA A 59 10.79 15.54 -9.02
N GLY A 60 9.79 15.59 -9.89
CA GLY A 60 9.95 16.11 -11.24
C GLY A 60 10.29 17.57 -11.08
N ILE A 61 11.58 17.86 -11.21
CA ILE A 61 12.12 19.13 -11.67
C ILE A 61 11.23 19.58 -12.83
N ALA A 62 10.37 20.55 -12.56
CA ALA A 62 9.60 21.32 -13.52
C ALA A 62 9.68 22.78 -13.09
#